data_AF-A0A9D8VMB2-F1
#
_entry.id   AF-A0A9D8VMB2-F1
#
_cell.length_a   1.000
_cell.length_b   1.000
_cell.length_c   1.000
_cell.angle_alpha   90.00
_cell.angle_beta   90.00
_cell.angle_gamma   90.00
#
_symmetry.space_group_name_H-M   'P 1'
#
loop_
_entity.id
_entity.type
_entity.pdbx_description
1 polymer ?
#
loop_
_entity_poly.entity_id
_entity_poly.type
_entity_poly.pdbx_seq_one_letter_code
_entity_poly.pdbx_strand_id
1 'polypeptide(L)' 'MLGVEVKDNESVDRAINRFKKLVTRSRVLNEYKDRQQYTKPSVERREALKKAKREQRRRQRDNF' A
#
# COMPACT_ATOMS: atom_id res chain seq x y z
N MET A 1 9.02 -10.49 10.98
CA MET A 1 9.56 -11.12 9.76
C MET A 1 8.36 -11.52 8.90
N LEU A 2 8.26 -11.01 7.65
CA LEU A 2 7.21 -11.45 6.73
C LEU A 2 7.65 -12.80 6.16
N GLY A 3 6.84 -13.83 6.35
CA GLY A 3 7.12 -15.18 5.88
C GLY A 3 5.82 -15.92 5.65
N VAL A 4 5.84 -16.90 4.75
CA VAL A 4 4.71 -17.78 4.49
C VAL A 4 5.22 -19.21 4.58
N GLU A 5 4.64 -20.00 5.48
CA GLU A 5 4.89 -21.43 5.53
C GLU A 5 4.17 -22.13 4.37
N VAL A 6 4.91 -22.97 3.66
CA VAL A 6 4.40 -23.81 2.57
C VAL A 6 3.79 -25.05 3.21
N LYS A 7 2.54 -25.36 2.89
CA LYS A 7 1.87 -26.58 3.38
C LYS A 7 2.17 -27.75 2.44
N ASP A 8 2.12 -28.97 2.96
CA ASP A 8 2.52 -30.21 2.26
C ASP A 8 1.78 -30.48 0.93
N ASN A 9 0.60 -29.88 0.72
CA ASN A 9 -0.21 -30.00 -0.50
C ASN A 9 -0.33 -28.69 -1.30
N GLU A 10 0.55 -27.72 -1.08
CA GLU A 10 0.54 -26.45 -1.80
C GLU A 10 1.62 -26.40 -2.89
N SER A 11 1.24 -25.98 -4.09
CA SER A 11 2.21 -25.61 -5.14
C SER A 11 3.01 -24.38 -4.72
N VAL A 12 4.32 -24.42 -4.94
CA VAL A 12 5.27 -23.32 -4.65
C VAL A 12 4.79 -21.98 -5.20
N ASP A 13 4.18 -21.96 -6.38
CA ASP A 13 3.66 -20.73 -7.01
C ASP A 13 2.54 -20.08 -6.19
N ARG A 14 1.68 -20.88 -5.55
CA ARG A 14 0.63 -20.36 -4.67
C ARG A 14 1.23 -19.71 -3.42
N ALA A 15 2.25 -20.33 -2.82
CA ALA A 15 2.96 -19.78 -1.68
C ALA A 15 3.62 -18.43 -2.03
N ILE A 16 4.28 -18.34 -3.20
CA ILE A 16 4.86 -17.10 -3.72
C ILE A 16 3.78 -16.01 -3.89
N ASN A 17 2.63 -16.35 -4.44
CA ASN A 17 1.54 -15.40 -4.62
C ASN A 17 0.94 -14.92 -3.30
N ARG A 18 0.81 -15.80 -2.30
CA ARG A 18 0.40 -15.42 -0.93
C ARG A 18 1.42 -14.47 -0.31
N PHE A 19 2.72 -14.76 -0.45
CA PHE A 19 3.78 -13.90 0.04
C PHE A 19 3.76 -12.52 -0.63
N LYS A 20 3.63 -12.45 -1.97
CA LYS A 20 3.49 -11.17 -2.70
C LYS A 20 2.29 -10.36 -2.19
N LYS A 21 1.13 -11.00 -1.97
CA LYS A 21 -0.05 -10.34 -1.40
C LYS A 21 0.20 -9.83 0.03
N LEU A 22 0.90 -10.61 0.85
CA LEU A 22 1.28 -10.25 2.22
C LEU A 22 2.19 -9.00 2.23
N VAL A 23 3.20 -8.98 1.36
CA VAL A 23 4.12 -7.83 1.20
C VAL A 23 3.35 -6.58 0.75
N THR A 24 2.51 -6.68 -0.27
CA THR A 24 1.70 -5.54 -0.74
C THR A 24 0.75 -5.03 0.34
N ARG A 25 0.13 -5.93 1.13
CA ARG A 25 -0.76 -5.56 2.25
C ARG A 25 0.00 -4.86 3.37
N SER A 26 1.19 -5.34 3.69
CA SER A 26 2.04 -4.78 4.76
C SER A 26 2.55 -3.38 4.46
N ARG A 27 2.52 -2.94 3.19
CA ARG A 27 3.02 -1.63 2.72
C ARG A 27 4.48 -1.30 3.08
N VAL A 28 5.26 -2.29 3.49
CA VAL A 28 6.68 -2.13 3.88
C VAL A 28 7.50 -1.43 2.79
N LEU A 29 7.26 -1.76 1.52
CA LEU A 29 7.96 -1.10 0.40
C LEU A 29 7.58 0.38 0.23
N ASN A 30 6.34 0.75 0.55
CA ASN A 30 5.91 2.14 0.47
C ASN A 30 6.49 2.94 1.63
N GLU A 31 6.43 2.40 2.85
CA GLU A 31 7.04 3.04 4.02
C GLU A 31 8.55 3.23 3.84
N TYR A 32 9.24 2.23 3.27
CA TYR A 32 10.65 2.36 2.96
C TYR A 32 10.92 3.52 2.00
N LYS A 33 10.11 3.67 0.94
CA LYS A 33 10.23 4.80 -0.01
C LYS A 33 9.92 6.14 0.63
N ASP A 34 8.88 6.21 1.46
CA ASP A 34 8.49 7.45 2.13
C ASP A 34 9.56 7.91 3.13
N ARG A 35 10.23 6.96 3.81
CA ARG A 35 11.31 7.23 4.77
C ARG A 35 12.67 7.49 4.14
N GLN A 36 12.87 7.21 2.85
CA GLN A 36 14.15 7.47 2.17
C GLN A 36 14.51 8.96 2.15
N GLN A 37 13.52 9.85 2.22
CA GLN A 37 13.73 11.29 2.20
C GLN A 37 12.95 11.98 3.34
N TYR A 38 13.52 13.06 3.88
CA TYR A 38 12.79 13.88 4.85
C TYR A 38 11.73 14.72 4.14
N THR A 39 10.47 14.48 4.49
CA THR A 39 9.35 15.32 4.03
C THR A 39 8.93 16.24 5.17
N LYS A 40 8.90 17.55 4.92
CA LYS A 40 8.45 18.52 5.94
C LYS A 40 6.98 18.25 6.29
N PRO A 41 6.57 18.35 7.58
CA PRO A 41 5.18 18.11 7.99
C PRO A 41 4.14 18.99 7.27
N SER A 42 4.55 20.20 6.85
CA SER A 42 3.67 21.07 6.04
C SER A 42 3.41 20.52 4.64
N VAL A 43 4.39 19.85 4.04
CA VAL A 43 4.27 19.27 2.69
C VAL A 43 3.37 18.04 2.75
N GLU A 44 3.58 17.16 3.74
CA GLU A 44 2.74 15.99 3.99
C GLU A 44 1.26 16.36 4.18
N ARG A 45 0.98 17.35 5.06
CA ARG A 45 -0.38 17.85 5.28
C ARG A 45 -1.02 18.39 4.00
N ARG A 46 -0.25 19.12 3.20
CA ARG A 46 -0.73 19.68 1.93
C ARG A 46 -1.07 18.59 0.91
N GLU A 47 -0.27 17.54 0.82
CA GLU A 47 -0.53 16.41 -0.08
C GLU A 47 -1.74 15.58 0.36
N ALA A 48 -1.90 15.35 1.67
CA ALA A 48 -3.07 14.70 2.23
C ALA A 48 -4.37 15.44 1.87
N LEU A 49 -4.41 16.77 2.01
CA LEU A 49 -5.57 17.60 1.64
C LEU A 49 -5.87 17.54 0.14
N LYS A 50 -4.84 17.61 -0.71
CA LYS A 50 -5.00 17.47 -2.17
C LYS A 50 -5.57 16.11 -2.54
N LYS A 51 -5.11 15.04 -1.88
CA LYS A 51 -5.62 13.68 -2.08
C LYS A 51 -7.09 13.58 -1.69
N ALA A 52 -7.46 14.07 -0.50
CA ALA A 52 -8.85 14.07 -0.03
C ALA A 52 -9.80 14.82 -0.98
N LYS A 53 -9.40 16.00 -1.46
CA LYS A 53 -10.19 16.77 -2.45
C LYS A 53 -10.36 16.01 -3.76
N ARG A 54 -9.32 15.30 -4.22
CA ARG A 54 -9.39 14.47 -5.44
C ARG A 54 -10.35 13.30 -5.25
N GLU A 55 -10.31 12.63 -4.10
CA GLU A 55 -11.23 11.52 -3.77
C GLU A 55 -12.68 12.01 -3.68
N GLN A 56 -12.93 13.13 -3.02
CA GLN A 56 -14.25 13.75 -2.95
C GLN A 56 -14.83 14.03 -4.35
N ARG A 57 -14.02 14.63 -5.24
CA ARG A 57 -14.43 14.88 -6.64
C ARG A 57 -14.77 13.59 -7.40
N ARG A 58 -14.00 12.52 -7.20
CA ARG A 58 -14.30 11.21 -7.82
C ARG A 58 -15.63 10.66 -7.33
N ARG A 59 -15.86 10.64 -6.01
CA ARG A 59 -17.12 10.17 -5.42
C ARG A 59 -18.34 10.96 -5.91
N GLN A 60 -18.21 12.29 -6.04
CA GLN A 60 -19.29 13.12 -6.57
C GLN A 60 -19.61 12.79 -8.03
N ARG A 61 -18.60 12.50 -8.84
CA ARG A 61 -18.78 12.08 -10.24
C ARG A 61 -19.42 10.69 -10.35
N ASP A 62 -19.02 9.75 -9.49
CA ASP A 62 -19.52 8.38 -9.55
C ASP A 62 -20.95 8.26 -8.93
N ASN A 63 -21.43 9.30 -8.22
CA ASN A 63 -22.78 9.40 -7.66
C ASN A 63 -23.82 9.99 -8.64
N PHE A 64 -23.43 10.28 -9.88
CA PHE A 64 -24.30 10.79 -10.94
C PHE A 64 -24.26 9.82 -12.12
#